data_AF-A0A378NFN2-F1
#
_entry.id   AF-A0A378NFN2-F1
#
_cell.length_a   1.000
_cell.length_b   1.000
_cell.length_c   1.000
_cell.angle_alpha   90.00
_cell.angle_beta   90.00
_cell.angle_gamma   90.00
#
_symmetry.space_group_name_H-M   'P 1'
#
loop_
_entity.id
_entity.type
_entity.pdbx_description
1 polymer ?
#
loop_
_entity_poly.entity_id
_entity_poly.type
_entity_poly.pdbx_seq_one_letter_code
_entity_poly.pdbx_strand_id
1 'polypeptide(L)'
;MDFSKILSQVLDTAKDAATNGLIKGNSKNDQIAKIGGGAVAIGLISTLFGRNGGSSLAKLGSLAAIGSLAYQAYQKYQAQNSSVSELSQNNFENVDENVASKVILQAMIAAAASDGAITEEEKAAIVSQVGDEAEVIEWIRQEMDTPATVEEIARQVGNDQALATQVYLASRAVCRDLERKEIVFLANLADALGLAEALVEQLEKDAGF
;
A
#
# COMPACT_ATOMS: atom_id res chain seq x y z
N MET A 1 1.52 4.36 -21.30
CA MET A 1 1.93 3.86 -19.97
C MET A 1 0.77 3.15 -19.30
N ASP A 2 0.97 1.90 -18.90
CA ASP A 2 -0.02 1.07 -18.20
C ASP A 2 0.44 0.91 -16.73
N PHE A 3 -0.01 1.82 -15.86
CA PHE A 3 0.45 1.92 -14.48
C PHE A 3 0.02 0.73 -13.62
N SER A 4 -1.07 0.06 -13.98
CA SER A 4 -1.50 -1.17 -13.29
C SER A 4 -0.51 -2.31 -13.51
N LYS A 5 0.01 -2.46 -14.74
CA LYS A 5 1.05 -3.44 -15.06
C LYS A 5 2.37 -3.15 -14.32
N ILE A 6 2.74 -1.88 -14.21
CA ILE A 6 3.94 -1.43 -13.51
C ILE A 6 3.85 -1.77 -12.03
N LEU A 7 2.75 -1.34 -11.40
CA LEU A 7 2.55 -1.53 -9.98
C LEU A 7 2.43 -3.02 -9.64
N SER A 8 1.77 -3.82 -10.47
CA SER A 8 1.72 -5.27 -10.29
C SER A 8 3.10 -5.95 -10.40
N GLN A 9 3.99 -5.50 -11.28
CA GLN A 9 5.36 -6.03 -11.39
C GLN A 9 6.25 -5.68 -10.18
N VAL A 10 6.19 -4.43 -9.71
CA VAL A 10 6.90 -3.98 -8.50
C VAL A 10 6.44 -4.80 -7.30
N LEU A 11 5.13 -4.95 -7.20
CA LEU A 11 4.50 -5.78 -6.19
C LEU A 11 4.95 -7.24 -6.28
N ASP A 12 4.85 -7.89 -7.45
CA ASP A 12 5.17 -9.31 -7.57
C ASP A 12 6.63 -9.56 -7.23
N THR A 13 7.52 -8.63 -7.59
CA THR A 13 8.92 -8.64 -7.18
C THR A 13 9.08 -8.49 -5.66
N ALA A 14 8.36 -7.56 -5.04
CA ALA A 14 8.36 -7.38 -3.58
C ALA A 14 7.80 -8.62 -2.84
N LYS A 15 6.76 -9.24 -3.38
CA LYS A 15 6.17 -10.49 -2.89
C LYS A 15 7.13 -11.66 -3.04
N ASP A 16 7.82 -11.77 -4.16
CA ASP A 16 8.84 -12.80 -4.38
C ASP A 16 10.04 -12.60 -3.45
N ALA A 17 10.47 -11.35 -3.22
CA ALA A 17 11.53 -11.05 -2.26
C ALA A 17 11.12 -11.39 -0.82
N ALA A 18 9.89 -11.05 -0.43
CA ALA A 18 9.34 -11.39 0.89
C ALA A 18 9.12 -12.89 1.07
N THR A 19 8.58 -13.60 0.07
CA THR A 19 8.29 -15.05 0.18
C THR A 19 9.53 -15.91 -0.02
N ASN A 20 10.37 -15.64 -1.04
CA ASN A 20 11.61 -16.40 -1.25
C ASN A 20 12.70 -16.05 -0.23
N GLY A 21 12.71 -14.84 0.32
CA GLY A 21 13.56 -14.46 1.45
C GLY A 21 13.21 -15.22 2.74
N LEU A 22 11.93 -15.56 2.94
CA LEU A 22 11.46 -16.40 4.05
C LEU A 22 11.71 -17.90 3.81
N ILE A 23 11.70 -18.38 2.55
CA ILE A 23 11.98 -19.79 2.22
C ILE A 23 13.47 -20.13 2.38
N LYS A 24 14.38 -19.15 2.29
CA LYS A 24 15.82 -19.33 2.54
C LYS A 24 16.19 -19.31 4.04
N GLY A 25 15.21 -19.41 4.93
CA GLY A 25 15.36 -19.62 6.37
C GLY A 25 15.03 -21.06 6.76
N ASN A 26 15.93 -21.99 6.44
CA ASN A 26 16.10 -23.32 7.07
C ASN A 26 14.84 -23.99 7.67
N SER A 27 14.00 -24.60 6.84
CA SER A 27 12.86 -25.41 7.31
C SER A 27 13.07 -26.89 6.99
N LYS A 28 13.42 -27.67 8.03
CA LYS A 28 13.05 -29.09 8.12
C LYS A 28 11.81 -29.17 9.02
N ASN A 29 10.81 -29.93 8.54
CA ASN A 29 9.48 -30.18 9.13
C ASN A 29 8.52 -29.00 9.12
N ASP A 30 7.21 -29.15 8.92
CA ASP A 30 6.34 -30.20 8.40
C ASP A 30 4.96 -29.51 8.29
N GLN A 31 4.06 -30.02 7.45
CA GLN A 31 2.65 -29.61 7.31
C GLN A 31 2.35 -28.36 6.48
N ILE A 32 2.69 -28.43 5.20
CA ILE A 32 1.93 -27.71 4.15
C ILE A 32 0.71 -28.59 3.82
N ALA A 33 -0.38 -28.37 4.56
CA ALA A 33 -1.66 -28.98 4.23
C ALA A 33 -2.23 -28.32 2.96
N LYS A 34 -2.07 -29.05 1.85
CA LYS A 34 -2.85 -29.03 0.61
C LYS A 34 -4.09 -28.12 0.64
N ILE A 35 -4.04 -27.00 -0.09
CA ILE A 35 -5.22 -26.33 -0.62
C ILE A 35 -5.23 -26.59 -2.12
N GLY A 36 -5.97 -27.62 -2.51
CA GLY A 36 -6.35 -27.89 -3.89
C GLY A 36 -7.76 -27.35 -4.15
N GLY A 37 -7.96 -26.80 -5.35
CA GLY A 37 -9.25 -26.73 -6.04
C GLY A 37 -10.41 -26.06 -5.31
N GLY A 38 -10.61 -24.76 -5.57
CA GLY A 38 -11.93 -24.13 -5.62
C GLY A 38 -12.77 -24.15 -4.34
N ALA A 39 -12.52 -23.21 -3.42
CA ALA A 39 -13.55 -22.63 -2.57
C ALA A 39 -12.99 -21.37 -1.89
N VAL A 40 -13.70 -20.24 -2.04
CA VAL A 40 -13.52 -19.05 -1.21
C VAL A 40 -13.82 -19.43 0.23
N ALA A 41 -12.82 -19.41 1.11
CA ALA A 41 -12.98 -19.62 2.54
C ALA A 41 -12.59 -18.34 3.28
N ILE A 42 -13.58 -17.47 3.47
CA ILE A 42 -13.58 -16.40 4.46
C ILE A 42 -13.58 -17.09 5.83
N GLY A 43 -12.42 -17.22 6.47
CA GLY A 43 -12.41 -17.73 7.85
C GLY A 43 -11.12 -18.37 8.33
N LEU A 44 -9.98 -17.68 8.29
CA LEU A 44 -8.81 -18.00 9.13
C LEU A 44 -8.03 -16.75 9.63
N ILE A 45 -8.63 -15.56 9.66
CA ILE A 45 -7.94 -14.34 10.12
C ILE A 45 -7.89 -14.24 11.65
N SER A 46 -8.76 -14.97 12.38
CA SER A 46 -8.85 -14.89 13.84
C SER A 46 -7.72 -15.59 14.61
N THR A 47 -6.85 -16.37 13.96
CA THR A 47 -5.71 -17.04 14.64
C THR A 47 -4.35 -16.42 14.33
N LEU A 48 -4.28 -15.40 13.46
CA LEU A 48 -3.03 -14.72 13.11
C LEU A 48 -2.74 -13.46 13.95
N PHE A 49 -3.70 -13.01 14.77
CA PHE A 49 -3.51 -11.88 15.72
C PHE A 49 -3.00 -12.33 17.11
N GLY A 50 -2.73 -13.64 17.27
CA GLY A 50 -2.36 -14.24 18.54
C GLY A 50 -0.86 -14.44 18.70
N ARG A 51 -0.23 -13.52 19.44
CA ARG A 51 1.08 -13.63 20.12
C ARG A 51 2.33 -13.36 19.27
N ASN A 52 2.91 -12.19 19.56
CA ASN A 52 4.22 -11.65 19.21
C ASN A 52 4.33 -11.05 17.80
N GLY A 53 4.51 -9.72 17.79
CA GLY A 53 4.56 -8.89 16.60
C GLY A 53 5.68 -9.23 15.62
N GLY A 54 5.51 -8.78 14.39
CA GLY A 54 6.56 -8.76 13.36
C GLY A 54 6.28 -9.53 12.08
N SER A 55 5.05 -9.60 11.56
CA SER A 55 4.82 -10.19 10.22
C SER A 55 3.70 -9.53 9.38
N SER A 56 3.49 -8.22 9.54
CA SER A 56 2.61 -7.46 8.64
C SER A 56 3.26 -7.10 7.30
N LEU A 57 4.60 -7.08 7.21
CA LEU A 57 5.30 -6.60 6.02
C LEU A 57 5.20 -7.53 4.80
N ALA A 58 4.97 -8.84 4.99
CA ALA A 58 4.86 -9.79 3.87
C ALA A 58 3.49 -9.76 3.16
N LYS A 59 2.47 -9.11 3.74
CA LYS A 59 1.12 -9.05 3.18
C LYS A 59 0.80 -7.74 2.46
N LEU A 60 1.60 -6.70 2.67
CA LEU A 60 1.40 -5.35 2.15
C LEU A 60 2.06 -5.10 0.78
N GLY A 61 2.39 -6.16 0.04
CA GLY A 61 2.99 -6.00 -1.28
C GLY A 61 1.99 -5.54 -2.32
N SER A 62 0.73 -6.02 -2.26
CA SER A 62 -0.20 -5.90 -3.40
C SER A 62 -1.23 -4.80 -3.28
N LEU A 63 -1.54 -4.14 -4.40
CA LEU A 63 -2.73 -3.29 -4.53
C LEU A 63 -4.00 -4.00 -4.04
N ALA A 64 -4.19 -5.26 -4.40
CA ALA A 64 -5.34 -6.03 -3.94
C ALA A 64 -5.33 -6.26 -2.41
N ALA A 65 -4.16 -6.43 -1.80
CA ALA A 65 -4.03 -6.51 -0.35
C ALA A 65 -4.26 -5.15 0.32
N ILE A 66 -3.70 -4.06 -0.24
CA ILE A 66 -3.92 -2.70 0.25
C ILE A 66 -5.41 -2.35 0.13
N GLY A 67 -6.06 -2.61 -1.00
CA GLY A 67 -7.49 -2.37 -1.21
C GLY A 67 -8.38 -3.19 -0.27
N SER A 68 -8.06 -4.46 -0.04
CA SER A 68 -8.82 -5.28 0.90
C SER A 68 -8.61 -4.89 2.37
N LEU A 69 -7.40 -4.47 2.76
CA LEU A 69 -7.13 -3.91 4.09
C LEU A 69 -7.80 -2.56 4.28
N ALA A 70 -7.73 -1.68 3.28
CA ALA A 70 -8.41 -0.39 3.26
C ALA A 70 -9.92 -0.58 3.45
N TYR A 71 -10.52 -1.53 2.71
CA TYR A 71 -11.94 -1.87 2.86
C TYR A 71 -12.26 -2.40 4.27
N GLN A 72 -11.47 -3.33 4.80
CA GLN A 72 -11.71 -3.89 6.14
C GLN A 72 -11.60 -2.82 7.24
N ALA A 73 -10.61 -1.94 7.15
CA ALA A 73 -10.43 -0.84 8.10
C ALA A 73 -11.59 0.15 7.99
N TYR A 74 -11.99 0.51 6.76
CA TYR A 74 -13.13 1.39 6.52
C TYR A 74 -14.43 0.81 7.08
N GLN A 75 -14.68 -0.48 6.88
CA GLN A 75 -15.87 -1.16 7.39
C GLN A 75 -15.93 -1.14 8.92
N LYS A 76 -14.80 -1.35 9.61
CA LYS A 76 -14.73 -1.25 11.07
C LYS A 76 -14.93 0.19 11.56
N TYR A 77 -14.32 1.16 10.88
CA TYR A 77 -14.52 2.57 11.15
C TYR A 77 -15.99 2.97 11.01
N GLN A 78 -16.66 2.50 9.96
CA GLN A 78 -18.08 2.71 9.75
C GLN A 78 -18.94 2.07 10.83
N ALA A 79 -18.64 0.83 11.23
CA ALA A 79 -19.37 0.14 12.29
C ALA A 79 -19.34 0.90 13.63
N GLN A 80 -18.28 1.69 13.86
CA GLN A 80 -18.11 2.56 15.02
C GLN A 80 -18.69 3.97 14.82
N ASN A 81 -18.88 4.40 13.57
CA ASN A 81 -19.32 5.76 13.20
C ASN A 81 -20.52 5.70 12.24
N SER A 82 -21.73 5.61 12.79
CA SER A 82 -22.97 5.47 12.02
C SER A 82 -23.33 6.66 11.10
N SER A 83 -22.57 7.77 11.17
CA SER A 83 -22.76 8.98 10.36
C SER A 83 -21.91 9.02 9.08
N VAL A 84 -21.14 7.96 8.79
CA VAL A 84 -20.22 7.90 7.65
C VAL A 84 -20.84 7.11 6.49
N SER A 85 -20.61 7.58 5.26
CA SER A 85 -21.08 6.97 4.02
C SER A 85 -20.72 5.49 3.92
N GLU A 86 -21.68 4.66 3.48
CA GLU A 86 -21.45 3.24 3.23
C GLU A 86 -20.72 3.03 1.92
N LEU A 87 -19.45 2.62 2.03
CA LEU A 87 -18.66 2.15 0.90
C LEU A 87 -18.72 0.63 0.88
N SER A 88 -19.10 0.09 -0.26
CA SER A 88 -19.09 -1.35 -0.51
C SER A 88 -17.73 -1.79 -1.02
N GLN A 89 -17.45 -3.10 -0.98
CA GLN A 89 -16.24 -3.68 -1.57
C GLN A 89 -16.06 -3.28 -3.05
N ASN A 90 -17.17 -3.13 -3.79
CA ASN A 90 -17.13 -2.69 -5.19
C ASN A 90 -16.50 -1.29 -5.35
N ASN A 91 -16.63 -0.39 -4.36
CA ASN A 91 -15.99 0.93 -4.42
C ASN A 91 -14.46 0.83 -4.38
N PHE A 92 -13.93 -0.20 -3.72
CA PHE A 92 -12.49 -0.46 -3.64
C PHE A 92 -11.97 -1.29 -4.83
N GLU A 93 -12.84 -2.08 -5.47
CA GLU A 93 -12.50 -2.93 -6.62
C GLU A 93 -12.68 -2.22 -7.98
N ASN A 94 -13.59 -1.25 -8.09
CA ASN A 94 -13.90 -0.54 -9.35
C ASN A 94 -13.23 0.84 -9.45
N VAL A 95 -12.15 1.07 -8.71
CA VAL A 95 -11.33 2.26 -8.94
C VAL A 95 -10.67 2.08 -10.31
N ASP A 96 -10.58 3.15 -11.12
CA ASP A 96 -9.84 3.10 -12.38
C ASP A 96 -8.41 2.67 -12.08
N GLU A 97 -8.08 1.42 -12.42
CA GLU A 97 -6.87 0.75 -11.97
C GLU A 97 -5.61 1.47 -12.45
N ASN A 98 -5.69 2.11 -13.62
CA ASN A 98 -4.58 2.85 -14.19
C ASN A 98 -4.38 4.20 -13.47
N VAL A 99 -5.47 4.93 -13.20
CA VAL A 99 -5.41 6.19 -12.44
C VAL A 99 -5.00 5.93 -10.99
N ALA A 100 -5.60 4.92 -10.35
CA ALA A 100 -5.29 4.50 -8.99
C ALA A 100 -3.83 4.09 -8.86
N SER A 101 -3.34 3.24 -9.76
CA SER A 101 -1.95 2.77 -9.71
C SER A 101 -0.95 3.91 -9.89
N LYS A 102 -1.24 4.85 -10.78
CA LYS A 102 -0.40 6.04 -10.96
C LYS A 102 -0.33 6.88 -9.69
N VAL A 103 -1.48 7.28 -9.13
CA VAL A 103 -1.50 8.16 -7.96
C VAL A 103 -0.92 7.47 -6.71
N ILE A 104 -1.13 6.16 -6.57
CA ILE A 104 -0.53 5.35 -5.51
C ILE A 104 1.00 5.35 -5.64
N LEU A 105 1.54 5.13 -6.85
CA LEU A 105 2.99 5.20 -7.10
C LEU A 105 3.55 6.59 -6.80
N GLN A 106 2.87 7.66 -7.22
CA GLN A 106 3.30 9.02 -6.92
C GLN A 106 3.33 9.28 -5.41
N ALA A 107 2.31 8.84 -4.69
CA ALA A 107 2.25 9.01 -3.24
C ALA A 107 3.34 8.20 -2.51
N MET A 108 3.63 6.98 -2.98
CA MET A 108 4.75 6.17 -2.47
C MET A 108 6.11 6.85 -2.71
N ILE A 109 6.33 7.43 -3.89
CA ILE A 109 7.56 8.16 -4.21
C ILE A 109 7.66 9.45 -3.39
N ALA A 110 6.57 10.21 -3.25
CA ALA A 110 6.53 11.41 -2.41
C ALA A 110 6.76 11.11 -0.93
N ALA A 111 6.22 9.98 -0.43
CA ALA A 111 6.47 9.48 0.91
C ALA A 111 7.94 9.12 1.11
N ALA A 112 8.52 8.37 0.17
CA ALA A 112 9.95 8.03 0.17
C ALA A 112 10.84 9.28 0.10
N ALA A 113 10.44 10.32 -0.63
CA ALA A 113 11.20 11.56 -0.72
C ALA A 113 11.04 12.49 0.50
N SER A 114 10.16 12.16 1.45
CA SER A 114 9.88 13.04 2.58
C SER A 114 10.95 12.99 3.67
N ASP A 115 11.70 11.88 3.79
CA ASP A 115 12.83 11.74 4.71
C ASP A 115 14.06 12.56 4.23
N GLY A 116 14.22 12.71 2.92
CA GLY A 116 15.33 13.37 2.26
C GLY A 116 15.29 13.18 0.73
N ALA A 117 16.40 13.53 0.07
CA ALA A 117 16.52 13.25 -1.35
C ALA A 117 16.68 11.75 -1.55
N ILE A 118 15.85 11.17 -2.41
CA ILE A 118 16.00 9.77 -2.79
C ILE A 118 17.36 9.59 -3.45
N THR A 119 18.19 8.71 -2.89
CA THR A 119 19.57 8.56 -3.36
C THR A 119 19.62 7.87 -4.72
N GLU A 120 20.74 8.01 -5.44
CA GLU A 120 20.93 7.30 -6.72
C GLU A 120 20.89 5.78 -6.55
N GLU A 121 21.29 5.26 -5.38
CA GLU A 121 21.20 3.85 -5.04
C GLU A 121 19.74 3.41 -4.86
N GLU A 122 18.92 4.23 -4.21
CA GLU A 122 17.49 3.98 -4.04
C GLU A 122 16.74 4.09 -5.38
N LYS A 123 17.10 5.06 -6.22
CA LYS A 123 16.64 5.15 -7.62
C LYS A 123 16.96 3.89 -8.39
N ALA A 124 18.20 3.41 -8.33
CA ALA A 124 18.60 2.18 -9.00
C ALA A 124 17.84 0.95 -8.47
N ALA A 125 17.61 0.88 -7.16
CA ALA A 125 16.87 -0.19 -6.52
C ALA A 125 15.40 -0.23 -6.97
N ILE A 126 14.71 0.91 -6.99
CA ILE A 126 13.32 1.02 -7.45
C ILE A 126 13.22 0.67 -8.93
N VAL A 127 14.08 1.26 -9.77
CA VAL A 127 14.10 0.99 -11.22
C VAL A 127 14.34 -0.50 -11.51
N SER A 128 15.22 -1.16 -10.75
CA SER A 128 15.48 -2.59 -10.91
C SER A 128 14.28 -3.50 -10.59
N GLN A 129 13.35 -3.01 -9.78
CA GLN A 129 12.13 -3.76 -9.39
C GLN A 129 10.98 -3.54 -10.38
N VAL A 130 11.03 -2.46 -11.16
CA VAL A 130 9.97 -2.06 -12.09
C VAL A 130 10.11 -2.76 -13.46
N GLY A 131 11.30 -3.30 -13.78
CA GLY A 131 11.56 -3.99 -15.04
C GLY A 131 12.08 -3.07 -16.17
N ASP A 132 12.16 -3.58 -17.39
CA ASP A 132 12.90 -2.95 -18.52
C ASP A 132 12.08 -1.94 -19.37
N GLU A 133 10.92 -1.47 -18.91
CA GLU A 133 10.11 -0.53 -19.69
C GLU A 133 10.70 0.90 -19.65
N ALA A 134 11.39 1.32 -20.71
CA ALA A 134 12.10 2.59 -20.78
C ALA A 134 11.24 3.84 -20.52
N GLU A 135 9.99 3.87 -21.01
CA GLU A 135 9.04 4.97 -20.78
C GLU A 135 8.67 5.11 -19.30
N VAL A 136 8.57 3.97 -18.61
CA VAL A 136 8.22 3.89 -17.18
C VAL A 136 9.39 4.32 -16.31
N ILE A 137 10.58 3.80 -16.62
CA ILE A 137 11.81 4.16 -15.92
C ILE A 137 12.01 5.68 -15.98
N GLU A 138 11.79 6.28 -17.14
CA GLU A 138 11.92 7.73 -17.32
C GLU A 138 10.88 8.49 -16.49
N TRP A 139 9.61 8.05 -16.49
CA TRP A 139 8.59 8.66 -15.65
C TRP A 139 8.92 8.56 -14.15
N ILE A 140 9.34 7.38 -13.67
CA ILE A 140 9.76 7.20 -12.27
C ILE A 140 10.94 8.11 -11.94
N ARG A 141 11.95 8.20 -12.82
CA ARG A 141 13.09 9.11 -12.60
C ARG A 141 12.64 10.56 -12.47
N GLN A 142 11.75 11.02 -13.34
CA GLN A 142 11.20 12.37 -13.28
C GLN A 142 10.40 12.61 -11.99
N GLU A 143 9.57 11.65 -11.60
CA GLU A 143 8.79 11.70 -10.37
C GLU A 143 9.70 11.67 -9.13
N MET A 144 10.84 10.96 -9.17
CA MET A 144 11.81 10.95 -8.07
C MET A 144 12.64 12.24 -7.99
N ASP A 145 12.92 12.89 -9.12
CA ASP A 145 13.62 14.18 -9.16
C ASP A 145 12.71 15.33 -8.75
N THR A 146 11.41 15.26 -9.07
CA THR A 146 10.39 16.24 -8.65
C THR A 146 9.15 15.49 -8.13
N PRO A 147 9.17 15.06 -6.86
CA PRO A 147 8.05 14.32 -6.27
C PRO A 147 6.77 15.16 -6.24
N ALA A 148 5.63 14.52 -6.54
CA ALA A 148 4.33 15.16 -6.43
C ALA A 148 4.09 15.73 -5.01
N THR A 149 3.50 16.91 -4.95
CA THR A 149 3.09 17.49 -3.66
C THR A 149 1.85 16.78 -3.12
N VAL A 150 1.63 16.90 -1.80
CA VAL A 150 0.43 16.37 -1.14
C VAL A 150 -0.85 16.89 -1.80
N GLU A 151 -0.87 18.15 -2.21
CA GLU A 151 -2.00 18.78 -2.88
C GLU A 151 -2.20 18.26 -4.32
N GLU A 152 -1.12 17.89 -5.01
CA GLU A 152 -1.21 17.25 -6.33
C GLU A 152 -1.78 15.84 -6.23
N ILE A 153 -1.34 15.07 -5.25
CA ILE A 153 -1.87 13.73 -4.96
C ILE A 153 -3.35 13.83 -4.59
N ALA A 154 -3.71 14.69 -3.63
CA ALA A 154 -5.09 14.87 -3.20
C ALA A 154 -6.02 15.32 -4.33
N ARG A 155 -5.57 16.21 -5.21
CA ARG A 155 -6.35 16.62 -6.39
C ARG A 155 -6.60 15.49 -7.37
N GLN A 156 -5.65 14.57 -7.54
CA GLN A 156 -5.81 13.40 -8.41
C GLN A 156 -6.76 12.36 -7.81
N VAL A 157 -6.73 12.19 -6.48
CA VAL A 157 -7.68 11.33 -5.76
C VAL A 157 -9.10 11.91 -5.78
N GLY A 158 -9.23 13.23 -5.65
CA GLY A 158 -10.51 13.91 -5.63
C GLY A 158 -11.35 13.50 -4.41
N ASN A 159 -12.64 13.25 -4.63
CA ASN A 159 -13.58 12.86 -3.56
C ASN A 159 -13.74 11.33 -3.42
N ASP A 160 -12.86 10.54 -4.04
CA ASP A 160 -12.91 9.09 -3.91
C ASP A 160 -12.26 8.65 -2.60
N GLN A 161 -13.12 8.37 -1.61
CA GLN A 161 -12.68 7.95 -0.29
C GLN A 161 -12.06 6.55 -0.29
N ALA A 162 -12.46 5.65 -1.20
CA ALA A 162 -11.83 4.34 -1.31
C ALA A 162 -10.39 4.48 -1.82
N LEU A 163 -10.17 5.27 -2.86
CA LEU A 163 -8.83 5.57 -3.37
C LEU A 163 -7.99 6.34 -2.34
N ALA A 164 -8.56 7.31 -1.63
CA ALA A 164 -7.88 8.05 -0.57
C ALA A 164 -7.29 7.12 0.51
N THR A 165 -8.07 6.16 1.00
CA THR A 165 -7.59 5.18 1.99
C THR A 165 -6.48 4.28 1.44
N GLN A 166 -6.55 3.88 0.16
CA GLN A 166 -5.50 3.10 -0.49
C GLN A 166 -4.19 3.89 -0.63
N VAL A 167 -4.29 5.15 -1.07
CA VAL A 167 -3.15 6.07 -1.22
C VAL A 167 -2.45 6.30 0.12
N TYR A 168 -3.22 6.53 1.19
CA TYR A 168 -2.66 6.69 2.53
C TYR A 168 -1.92 5.43 2.99
N LEU A 169 -2.56 4.26 2.89
CA LEU A 169 -1.95 3.00 3.31
C LEU A 169 -0.68 2.66 2.53
N ALA A 170 -0.68 2.88 1.22
CA ALA A 170 0.48 2.67 0.37
C ALA A 170 1.64 3.59 0.80
N SER A 171 1.36 4.86 1.06
CA SER A 171 2.35 5.83 1.54
C SER A 171 2.91 5.43 2.91
N ARG A 172 2.04 5.05 3.85
CA ARG A 172 2.43 4.59 5.19
C ARG A 172 3.29 3.33 5.15
N ALA A 173 3.07 2.43 4.19
CA ALA A 173 3.83 1.20 4.02
C ALA A 173 5.27 1.43 3.53
N VAL A 174 5.51 2.53 2.82
CA VAL A 174 6.85 2.96 2.41
C VAL A 174 7.63 3.50 3.61
N CYS A 175 6.97 4.29 4.47
CA CYS A 175 7.55 4.87 5.68
C CYS A 175 7.76 3.80 6.77
N ARG A 176 8.88 3.08 6.76
CA ARG A 176 9.14 2.00 7.74
C ARG A 176 9.43 2.53 9.13
N ASP A 177 10.53 3.26 9.29
CA ASP A 177 10.98 3.81 10.56
C ASP A 177 10.56 5.28 10.65
N LEU A 178 9.30 5.51 11.04
CA LEU A 178 8.68 6.84 11.04
C LEU A 178 9.58 7.93 11.63
N GLU A 179 10.17 8.73 10.74
CA GLU A 179 10.90 9.92 11.10
C GLU A 179 9.95 11.12 11.24
N ARG A 180 10.42 12.18 11.91
CA ARG A 180 9.60 13.39 12.12
C ARG A 180 9.06 13.96 10.82
N LYS A 181 9.82 13.91 9.73
CA LYS A 181 9.39 14.44 8.43
C LYS A 181 8.30 13.58 7.79
N GLU A 182 8.43 12.26 7.85
CA GLU A 182 7.43 11.31 7.36
C GLU A 182 6.12 11.41 8.13
N ILE A 183 6.18 11.60 9.45
CA ILE A 183 4.99 11.86 10.28
C ILE A 183 4.27 13.12 9.81
N VAL A 184 5.01 14.20 9.56
CA VAL A 184 4.43 15.46 9.06
C VAL A 184 3.85 15.28 7.66
N PHE A 185 4.55 14.55 6.77
CA PHE A 185 4.06 14.23 5.44
C PHE A 185 2.75 13.44 5.49
N LEU A 186 2.68 12.35 6.26
CA LEU A 186 1.49 11.52 6.39
C LEU A 186 0.32 12.27 7.02
N ALA A 187 0.58 13.13 8.01
CA ALA A 187 -0.44 13.99 8.60
C ALA A 187 -1.03 14.97 7.57
N ASN A 188 -0.17 15.64 6.79
CA ASN A 188 -0.61 16.53 5.73
C ASN A 188 -1.37 15.77 4.63
N LEU A 189 -0.90 14.56 4.29
CA LEU A 189 -1.54 13.70 3.29
C LEU A 189 -2.94 13.28 3.75
N ALA A 190 -3.09 12.83 5.00
CA ALA A 190 -4.39 12.47 5.56
C ALA A 190 -5.38 13.65 5.53
N ASP A 191 -4.93 14.85 5.93
CA ASP A 191 -5.74 16.07 5.91
C ASP A 191 -6.18 16.44 4.49
N ALA A 192 -5.24 16.46 3.54
CA ALA A 192 -5.53 16.79 2.14
C ALA A 192 -6.45 15.77 1.46
N LEU A 193 -6.37 14.49 1.85
CA LEU A 193 -7.25 13.42 1.39
C LEU A 193 -8.62 13.43 2.09
N GLY A 194 -8.83 14.29 3.08
CA GLY A 194 -10.08 14.36 3.85
C GLY A 194 -10.33 13.12 4.72
N LEU A 195 -9.27 12.43 5.15
CA LEU A 195 -9.38 11.25 6.00
C LEU A 195 -9.53 11.69 7.46
N ALA A 196 -10.59 11.21 8.12
CA ALA A 196 -10.77 11.43 9.55
C ALA A 196 -9.65 10.77 10.36
N GLU A 197 -9.19 11.41 11.43
CA GLU A 197 -8.13 10.90 12.31
C GLU A 197 -8.44 9.47 12.81
N ALA A 198 -9.68 9.22 13.22
CA ALA A 198 -10.11 7.88 13.67
C ALA A 198 -10.09 6.82 12.55
N LEU A 199 -10.26 7.23 11.28
CA LEU A 199 -10.12 6.33 10.14
C LEU A 199 -8.64 6.03 9.89
N VAL A 200 -7.77 7.03 9.98
CA VAL A 200 -6.30 6.86 9.86
C VAL A 200 -5.78 5.90 10.93
N GLU A 201 -6.16 6.10 12.19
CA GLU A 201 -5.77 5.21 13.29
C GLU A 201 -6.24 3.77 13.04
N GLN A 202 -7.46 3.59 12.52
CA GLN A 202 -7.99 2.27 12.19
C GLN A 202 -7.25 1.61 11.02
N LEU A 203 -6.85 2.38 10.00
CA LEU A 203 -6.04 1.90 8.87
C LEU A 203 -4.67 1.40 9.35
N GLU A 204 -3.98 2.18 10.18
CA GLU A 204 -2.66 1.82 10.68
C GLU A 204 -2.70 0.58 11.59
N LYS A 205 -3.70 0.53 12.48
CA LYS A 205 -3.92 -0.60 13.38
C LYS A 205 -4.17 -1.91 12.63
N ASP A 206 -4.97 -1.88 11.56
CA ASP A 206 -5.29 -3.08 10.78
C ASP A 206 -4.14 -3.51 9.87
N ALA A 207 -3.34 -2.55 9.39
CA ALA A 207 -2.10 -2.84 8.67
C ALA A 207 -0.99 -3.34 9.63
N GLY A 208 -1.10 -3.10 10.93
CA GLY A 208 -0.16 -3.55 11.95
C GLY A 208 1.07 -2.67 12.09
N PHE A 209 0.88 -1.37 11.87
CA PHE A 209 1.87 -0.33 12.13
C PHE A 209 1.83 0.18 13.58
#